data_AF-A0A532CBY5-F1
#
_entry.id   AF-A0A532CBY5-F1
#
_cell.length_a   1.000
_cell.length_b   1.000
_cell.length_c   1.000
_cell.angle_alpha   90.00
_cell.angle_beta   90.00
_cell.angle_gamma   90.00
#
_symmetry.space_group_name_H-M   'P 1'
#
loop_
_entity.id
_entity.type
_entity.pdbx_description
1 polymer ?
#
loop_
_entity_poly.entity_id
_entity_poly.type
_entity_poly.pdbx_seq_one_letter_code
_entity_poly.pdbx_strand_id
1 'polypeptide(L)'
;MVSLVSATLQLYRQVLSSTGRSLIRSWVTMVALMVFAILFVGVSRIAAPLGIAGGFILGMVNALLVGATLRLIEQSLSAARTIQFTDVTESFGHYFWDVIGVGFVLWIPTMLLDMGMQANPYGHFLSSAFLLLVFILLNPAPEVIYQVRHDSALEVLKTSYQFILEHWVEWFLPFAILILPVVLSPSGLLEFFSLSDRVGRGAGLDFFQILLLPFTAIGGWLSYVGFDSEGQGIVLLLLTPPMAMVILLFRGHLFASLHGSSRRQRLFSRQFDTRH
;
A
#
# COMPACT_ATOMS: atom_id res chain seq x y z
N MET A 1 8.95 8.26 -28.57
CA MET A 1 9.03 8.54 -27.11
C MET A 1 7.96 9.52 -26.63
N VAL A 2 7.72 10.65 -27.31
CA VAL A 2 6.66 11.62 -26.95
C VAL A 2 5.27 10.98 -26.82
N SER A 3 4.95 9.98 -27.66
CA SER A 3 3.66 9.28 -27.62
C SER A 3 3.45 8.38 -26.38
N LEU A 4 4.51 7.82 -25.82
CA LEU A 4 4.45 6.99 -24.61
C LEU A 4 4.25 7.86 -23.36
N VAL A 5 5.05 8.91 -23.22
CA VAL A 5 4.97 9.83 -22.08
C VAL A 5 3.58 10.45 -21.98
N SER A 6 3.03 10.93 -23.10
CA SER A 6 1.70 11.53 -23.06
C SER A 6 0.58 10.50 -22.83
N ALA A 7 0.76 9.23 -23.25
CA ALA A 7 -0.19 8.16 -22.94
C ALA A 7 -0.17 7.82 -21.44
N THR A 8 1.01 7.76 -20.81
CA THR A 8 1.14 7.56 -19.36
C THR A 8 0.56 8.75 -18.58
N LEU A 9 0.75 9.99 -19.04
CA LEU A 9 0.16 11.16 -18.40
C LEU A 9 -1.37 11.18 -18.49
N GLN A 10 -1.93 10.77 -19.64
CA GLN A 10 -3.37 10.63 -19.81
C GLN A 10 -3.94 9.54 -18.90
N LEU A 11 -3.26 8.40 -18.81
CA LEU A 11 -3.60 7.33 -17.87
C LEU A 11 -3.67 7.86 -16.44
N TYR A 12 -2.64 8.58 -15.98
CA TYR A 12 -2.65 9.15 -14.63
C TYR A 12 -3.76 10.17 -14.42
N ARG A 13 -4.03 11.02 -15.41
CA ARG A 13 -5.14 11.99 -15.33
C ARG A 13 -6.49 11.30 -15.21
N GLN A 14 -6.71 10.24 -15.98
CA GLN A 14 -7.93 9.44 -15.92
C GLN A 14 -8.07 8.75 -14.56
N VAL A 15 -7.01 8.08 -14.09
CA VAL A 15 -6.96 7.43 -12.77
C VAL A 15 -7.23 8.43 -11.64
N LEU A 16 -6.65 9.63 -11.70
CA LEU A 16 -6.87 10.69 -10.71
C LEU A 16 -8.34 11.14 -10.69
N SER A 17 -8.96 11.30 -11.86
CA SER A 17 -10.38 11.65 -11.97
C SER A 17 -11.31 10.57 -11.41
N SER A 18 -10.99 9.29 -11.62
CA SER A 18 -11.72 8.16 -11.05
C SER A 18 -11.52 8.06 -9.54
N THR A 19 -10.30 8.30 -9.06
CA THR A 19 -9.96 8.37 -7.64
C THR A 19 -10.80 9.43 -6.92
N GLY A 20 -10.90 10.65 -7.47
CA GLY A 20 -11.72 11.71 -6.89
C GLY A 20 -13.21 11.35 -6.79
N ARG A 21 -13.76 10.70 -7.83
CA ARG A 21 -15.15 10.22 -7.81
C ARG A 21 -15.37 9.12 -6.77
N SER A 22 -14.47 8.15 -6.66
CA SER A 22 -14.53 7.10 -5.63
C SER A 22 -14.37 7.68 -4.21
N LEU A 23 -13.49 8.66 -4.02
CA LEU A 23 -13.22 9.27 -2.72
C LEU A 23 -14.47 9.95 -2.14
N ILE A 24 -15.16 10.76 -2.94
CA ILE A 24 -16.38 11.47 -2.53
C ILE A 24 -17.48 10.49 -2.09
N ARG A 25 -17.54 9.32 -2.73
CA ARG A 25 -18.56 8.29 -2.45
C ARG A 25 -18.23 7.39 -1.27
N SER A 26 -16.98 7.43 -0.78
CA SER A 26 -16.43 6.47 0.17
C SER A 26 -15.99 7.13 1.47
N TRP A 27 -16.69 8.20 1.89
CA TRP A 27 -16.39 8.91 3.12
C TRP A 27 -16.52 8.03 4.38
N VAL A 28 -17.44 7.06 4.36
CA VAL A 28 -17.60 6.07 5.43
C VAL A 28 -16.33 5.24 5.60
N THR A 29 -15.65 4.90 4.50
CA THR A 29 -14.36 4.18 4.55
C THR A 29 -13.28 5.00 5.25
N MET A 30 -13.24 6.32 5.05
CA MET A 30 -12.28 7.18 5.76
C MET A 30 -12.50 7.15 7.28
N VAL A 31 -13.76 7.17 7.71
CA VAL A 31 -14.12 7.03 9.14
C VAL A 31 -13.77 5.64 9.66
N ALA A 32 -14.08 4.58 8.89
CA ALA A 32 -13.77 3.20 9.24
C ALA A 32 -12.26 3.00 9.43
N LEU A 33 -11.42 3.52 8.54
CA LEU A 33 -9.95 3.45 8.65
C LEU A 33 -9.43 4.11 9.93
N MET A 34 -10.00 5.25 10.32
CA MET A 34 -9.65 5.90 11.59
C MET A 34 -10.02 5.03 12.79
N VAL A 35 -11.23 4.44 12.78
CA VAL A 35 -11.69 3.54 13.85
C VAL A 35 -10.80 2.29 13.91
N PHE A 36 -10.44 1.71 12.76
CA PHE A 36 -9.54 0.57 12.68
C PHE A 36 -8.15 0.90 13.26
N ALA A 37 -7.64 2.11 13.03
CA ALA A 37 -6.39 2.56 13.64
C ALA A 37 -6.45 2.68 15.15
N ILE A 38 -7.51 3.29 15.68
CA ILE A 38 -7.71 3.39 17.13
C ILE A 38 -7.84 1.99 17.75
N LEU A 39 -8.60 1.10 17.11
CA LEU A 39 -8.77 -0.28 17.55
C LEU A 39 -7.43 -1.01 17.56
N PHE A 40 -6.65 -0.92 16.49
CA PHE A 40 -5.35 -1.59 16.40
C PHE A 40 -4.38 -1.09 17.47
N VAL A 41 -4.32 0.23 17.69
CA VAL A 41 -3.52 0.83 18.78
C VAL A 41 -3.99 0.27 20.13
N GLY A 42 -5.30 0.26 20.40
CA GLY A 42 -5.86 -0.27 21.64
C GLY A 42 -5.46 -1.73 21.89
N VAL A 43 -5.62 -2.59 20.87
CA VAL A 43 -5.22 -4.00 20.93
C VAL A 43 -3.71 -4.14 21.13
N SER A 44 -2.88 -3.33 20.46
CA SER A 44 -1.42 -3.38 20.59
C SER A 44 -0.95 -3.11 22.02
N ARG A 45 -1.61 -2.19 22.74
CA ARG A 45 -1.28 -1.87 24.13
C ARG A 45 -1.58 -3.03 25.08
N ILE A 46 -2.65 -3.79 24.80
CA ILE A 46 -3.07 -4.94 25.58
C ILE A 46 -2.23 -6.18 25.24
N ALA A 47 -1.87 -6.34 23.96
CA ALA A 47 -1.13 -7.49 23.47
C ALA A 47 0.39 -7.40 23.74
N ALA A 48 0.96 -6.19 23.80
CA ALA A 48 2.38 -5.97 24.07
C ALA A 48 2.95 -6.75 25.27
N PRO A 49 2.32 -6.79 26.46
CA PRO A 49 2.85 -7.54 27.60
C PRO A 49 2.79 -9.07 27.45
N LEU A 50 2.06 -9.61 26.46
CA LEU A 50 1.84 -11.06 26.29
C LEU A 50 2.98 -11.77 25.52
N GLY A 51 4.03 -11.05 25.12
CA GLY A 51 5.17 -11.60 24.39
C GLY A 51 4.75 -12.26 23.07
N ILE A 52 5.16 -13.51 22.85
CA ILE A 52 4.89 -14.25 21.61
C ILE A 52 3.38 -14.42 21.36
N ALA A 53 2.60 -14.71 22.40
CA ALA A 53 1.14 -14.82 22.26
C ALA A 53 0.52 -13.49 21.83
N GLY A 54 1.06 -12.37 22.34
CA GLY A 54 0.69 -11.02 21.89
C GLY A 54 0.98 -10.80 20.40
N GLY A 55 2.11 -11.30 19.91
CA GLY A 55 2.46 -11.27 18.49
C GLY A 55 1.44 -11.99 17.59
N PHE A 56 0.99 -13.18 17.98
CA PHE A 56 -0.05 -13.90 17.24
C PHE A 56 -1.40 -13.19 17.24
N ILE A 57 -1.82 -12.66 18.40
CA ILE A 57 -3.05 -11.86 18.51
C ILE A 57 -2.97 -10.64 17.59
N LEU A 58 -1.84 -9.94 17.60
CA LEU A 58 -1.64 -8.77 16.74
C LEU A 58 -1.61 -9.15 15.26
N GLY A 59 -1.00 -10.27 14.90
CA GLY A 59 -1.03 -10.79 13.53
C GLY A 59 -2.45 -11.08 13.04
N MET A 60 -3.29 -11.72 13.87
CA MET A 60 -4.69 -12.00 13.53
C MET A 60 -5.51 -10.72 13.39
N VAL A 61 -5.36 -9.78 14.34
CA VAL A 61 -6.09 -8.50 14.28
C VAL A 61 -5.61 -7.67 13.09
N ASN A 62 -4.31 -7.66 12.80
CA ASN A 62 -3.76 -7.02 11.60
C ASN A 62 -4.41 -7.60 10.33
N ALA A 63 -4.40 -8.93 10.18
CA ALA A 63 -5.00 -9.58 9.02
C ALA A 63 -6.49 -9.28 8.88
N LEU A 64 -7.21 -9.22 10.00
CA LEU A 64 -8.64 -8.89 10.01
C LEU A 64 -8.89 -7.43 9.54
N LEU A 65 -8.15 -6.47 10.07
CA LEU A 65 -8.31 -5.05 9.74
C LEU A 65 -7.82 -4.72 8.33
N VAL A 66 -6.71 -5.32 7.91
CA VAL A 66 -6.19 -5.18 6.53
C VAL A 66 -7.17 -5.82 5.57
N GLY A 67 -7.66 -7.03 5.85
CA GLY A 67 -8.65 -7.69 5.01
C GLY A 67 -9.94 -6.89 4.86
N ALA A 68 -10.45 -6.32 5.96
CA ALA A 68 -11.59 -5.40 5.95
C ALA A 68 -11.29 -4.14 5.11
N THR A 69 -10.09 -3.57 5.27
CA THR A 69 -9.62 -2.42 4.49
C THR A 69 -9.62 -2.73 3.00
N LEU A 70 -9.01 -3.84 2.58
CA LEU A 70 -8.96 -4.25 1.17
C LEU A 70 -10.37 -4.42 0.58
N ARG A 71 -11.28 -5.03 1.35
CA ARG A 71 -12.67 -5.21 0.94
C ARG A 71 -13.41 -3.87 0.78
N LEU A 72 -13.21 -2.93 1.69
CA LEU A 72 -13.77 -1.58 1.56
C LEU A 72 -13.20 -0.82 0.37
N ILE A 73 -11.90 -0.97 0.08
CA ILE A 73 -11.27 -0.38 -1.11
C ILE A 73 -11.87 -0.99 -2.38
N GLU A 74 -11.97 -2.31 -2.48
CA GLU A 74 -12.60 -3.01 -3.60
C GLU A 74 -14.02 -2.48 -3.88
N GLN A 75 -14.85 -2.41 -2.83
CA GLN A 75 -16.20 -1.84 -2.94
C GLN A 75 -16.16 -0.38 -3.39
N SER A 76 -15.20 0.42 -2.91
CA SER A 76 -15.05 1.83 -3.29
C SER A 76 -14.64 2.02 -4.77
N LEU A 77 -13.97 1.02 -5.36
CA LEU A 77 -13.55 1.03 -6.75
C LEU A 77 -14.69 0.57 -7.68
N SER A 78 -15.45 -0.45 -7.29
CA SER A 78 -16.47 -1.08 -8.13
C SER A 78 -17.89 -0.54 -7.93
N ALA A 79 -18.19 0.09 -6.78
CA ALA A 79 -19.56 0.46 -6.46
C ALA A 79 -20.07 1.68 -7.25
N ALA A 80 -21.25 1.52 -7.85
CA ALA A 80 -22.06 2.63 -8.36
C ALA A 80 -22.72 3.44 -7.23
N ARG A 81 -22.83 2.86 -6.02
CA ARG A 81 -23.47 3.46 -4.84
C ARG A 81 -22.45 3.93 -3.79
N THR A 82 -22.89 4.80 -2.88
CA THR A 82 -22.09 5.20 -1.72
C THR A 82 -21.99 4.06 -0.71
N ILE A 83 -20.83 3.94 -0.06
CA ILE A 83 -20.59 2.94 0.99
C ILE A 83 -21.37 3.33 2.25
N GLN A 84 -22.02 2.33 2.85
CA GLN A 84 -22.80 2.43 4.08
C GLN A 84 -22.07 1.74 5.24
N PHE A 85 -22.51 2.00 6.47
CA PHE A 85 -21.91 1.38 7.66
C PHE A 85 -22.07 -0.14 7.70
N THR A 86 -23.14 -0.68 7.08
CA THR A 86 -23.35 -2.13 6.95
C THR A 86 -22.24 -2.79 6.12
N ASP A 87 -21.76 -2.08 5.08
CA ASP A 87 -20.68 -2.56 4.23
C ASP A 87 -19.37 -2.71 5.03
N VAL A 88 -19.16 -1.87 6.06
CA VAL A 88 -18.01 -1.98 6.99
C VAL A 88 -18.11 -3.24 7.82
N THR A 89 -19.28 -3.56 8.38
CA THR A 89 -19.44 -4.79 9.17
C THR A 89 -19.32 -6.05 8.31
N GLU A 90 -19.83 -6.01 7.08
CA GLU A 90 -19.71 -7.12 6.12
C GLU A 90 -18.30 -7.29 5.55
N SER A 91 -17.45 -6.25 5.64
CA SER A 91 -16.07 -6.31 5.16
C SER A 91 -15.17 -7.21 6.02
N PHE A 92 -15.53 -7.42 7.28
CA PHE A 92 -14.74 -8.21 8.21
C PHE A 92 -14.67 -9.68 7.78
N GLY A 93 -13.46 -10.23 7.80
CA GLY A 93 -13.23 -11.66 7.51
C GLY A 93 -13.11 -12.02 6.03
N HIS A 94 -13.47 -11.13 5.10
CA HIS A 94 -13.50 -11.46 3.66
C HIS A 94 -12.13 -11.87 3.10
N TYR A 95 -11.11 -11.03 3.28
CA TYR A 95 -9.72 -11.29 2.85
C TYR A 95 -8.82 -11.75 3.99
N PHE A 96 -9.38 -12.23 5.10
CA PHE A 96 -8.61 -12.60 6.29
C PHE A 96 -7.57 -13.68 5.99
N TRP A 97 -7.99 -14.74 5.29
CA TRP A 97 -7.11 -15.86 4.96
C TRP A 97 -6.07 -15.51 3.92
N ASP A 98 -6.39 -14.64 2.96
CA ASP A 98 -5.43 -14.20 1.93
C ASP A 98 -4.31 -13.38 2.56
N VAL A 99 -4.66 -12.47 3.47
CA VAL A 99 -3.67 -11.66 4.19
C VAL A 99 -2.80 -12.53 5.10
N ILE A 100 -3.38 -13.48 5.83
CA ILE A 100 -2.61 -14.45 6.62
C ILE A 100 -1.70 -15.30 5.72
N GLY A 101 -2.22 -15.81 4.61
CA GLY A 101 -1.48 -16.67 3.70
C GLY A 101 -0.25 -15.97 3.13
N VAL A 102 -0.42 -14.74 2.61
CA VAL A 102 0.71 -13.95 2.10
C VAL A 102 1.68 -13.58 3.23
N GLY A 103 1.17 -13.13 4.38
CA GLY A 103 1.99 -12.81 5.54
C GLY A 103 2.83 -14.01 6.01
N PHE A 104 2.24 -15.20 6.07
CA PHE A 104 2.92 -16.43 6.49
C PHE A 104 4.01 -16.86 5.50
N VAL A 105 3.74 -16.76 4.18
CA VAL A 105 4.73 -17.08 3.14
C VAL A 105 5.95 -16.16 3.23
N LEU A 106 5.78 -14.89 3.63
CA LEU A 106 6.88 -13.94 3.82
C LEU A 106 7.55 -14.05 5.18
N TRP A 107 6.81 -14.47 6.19
CA TRP A 107 7.33 -14.64 7.53
C TRP A 107 8.44 -15.71 7.61
N ILE A 108 8.32 -16.83 6.88
CA ILE A 108 9.34 -17.89 6.91
C ILE A 108 10.70 -17.40 6.37
N PRO A 109 10.83 -16.84 5.15
CA PRO A 109 12.08 -16.31 4.65
C PRO A 109 12.68 -15.19 5.52
N THR A 110 11.84 -14.29 6.04
CA THR A 110 12.30 -13.18 6.88
C THR A 110 12.80 -13.66 8.23
N MET A 111 12.18 -14.66 8.84
CA MET A 111 12.68 -15.31 10.06
C MET A 111 14.05 -15.96 9.81
N LEU A 112 14.21 -16.71 8.71
CA LEU A 112 15.48 -17.34 8.36
C LEU A 112 16.58 -16.31 8.07
N LEU A 113 16.22 -15.21 7.41
CA LEU A 113 17.11 -14.08 7.16
C LEU A 113 17.59 -13.44 8.47
N ASP A 114 16.66 -13.13 9.37
CA ASP A 114 16.98 -12.53 10.67
C ASP A 114 17.90 -13.45 11.47
N MET A 115 17.62 -14.76 11.53
CA MET A 115 18.48 -15.73 12.21
C MET A 115 19.87 -15.83 11.57
N GLY A 116 19.96 -15.87 10.24
CA GLY A 116 21.23 -15.99 9.51
C GLY A 116 22.09 -14.73 9.57
N MET A 117 21.49 -13.56 9.77
CA MET A 117 22.18 -12.27 9.77
C MET A 117 22.65 -11.82 11.16
N GLN A 118 22.22 -12.48 12.26
CA GLN A 118 22.61 -12.14 13.64
C GLN A 118 24.13 -12.13 13.88
N ALA A 119 24.85 -13.06 13.24
CA ALA A 119 26.31 -13.18 13.40
C ALA A 119 27.10 -12.31 12.39
N ASN A 120 26.42 -11.61 11.47
CA ASN A 120 27.06 -10.87 10.40
C ASN A 120 27.18 -9.37 10.75
N PRO A 121 28.39 -8.79 10.76
CA PRO A 121 28.58 -7.34 10.95
C PRO A 121 27.81 -6.46 9.97
N TYR A 122 27.51 -6.97 8.77
CA TYR A 122 26.72 -6.30 7.73
C TYR A 122 25.28 -6.78 7.65
N GLY A 123 24.81 -7.54 8.65
CA GLY A 123 23.51 -8.21 8.64
C GLY A 123 22.34 -7.25 8.39
N HIS A 124 22.35 -6.07 9.03
CA HIS A 124 21.30 -5.07 8.86
C HIS A 124 21.23 -4.49 7.44
N PHE A 125 22.38 -4.28 6.81
CA PHE A 125 22.42 -3.79 5.43
C PHE A 125 21.90 -4.85 4.45
N LEU A 126 22.31 -6.12 4.63
CA LEU A 126 21.85 -7.21 3.79
C LEU A 126 20.35 -7.47 3.97
N SER A 127 19.85 -7.42 5.20
CA SER A 127 18.43 -7.62 5.49
C SER A 127 17.58 -6.49 4.89
N SER A 128 18.00 -5.23 5.03
CA SER A 128 17.30 -4.09 4.43
C SER A 128 17.32 -4.13 2.90
N ALA A 129 18.43 -4.55 2.28
CA ALA A 129 18.50 -4.73 0.83
C ALA A 129 17.55 -5.83 0.32
N PHE A 130 17.51 -6.98 1.02
CA PHE A 130 16.56 -8.05 0.71
C PHE A 130 15.11 -7.59 0.88
N LEU A 131 14.79 -6.92 1.98
CA LEU A 131 13.44 -6.44 2.27
C LEU A 131 13.01 -5.32 1.32
N LEU A 132 13.93 -4.47 0.86
CA LEU A 132 13.67 -3.53 -0.22
C LEU A 132 13.29 -4.27 -1.51
N LEU A 133 13.97 -5.36 -1.86
CA LEU A 133 13.63 -6.17 -3.02
C LEU A 133 12.25 -6.83 -2.87
N VAL A 134 11.95 -7.41 -1.69
CA VAL A 134 10.62 -7.94 -1.38
C VAL A 134 9.55 -6.85 -1.50
N PHE A 135 9.80 -5.67 -0.93
CA PHE A 135 8.91 -4.52 -1.04
C PHE A 135 8.64 -4.15 -2.49
N ILE A 136 9.68 -4.03 -3.32
CA ILE A 136 9.53 -3.68 -4.75
C ILE A 136 8.71 -4.75 -5.48
N LEU A 137 9.02 -6.04 -5.29
CA LEU A 137 8.38 -7.11 -6.05
C LEU A 137 6.94 -7.39 -5.61
N LEU A 138 6.64 -7.21 -4.32
CA LEU A 138 5.33 -7.54 -3.74
C LEU A 138 4.51 -6.31 -3.39
N ASN A 139 4.95 -5.11 -3.78
CA ASN A 139 4.17 -3.89 -3.61
C ASN A 139 2.72 -4.00 -4.11
N PRO A 140 2.43 -4.65 -5.26
CA PRO A 140 1.07 -4.82 -5.76
C PRO A 140 0.26 -5.93 -5.07
N ALA A 141 0.83 -6.67 -4.12
CA ALA A 141 0.14 -7.79 -3.48
C ALA A 141 -1.24 -7.43 -2.90
N PRO A 142 -1.42 -6.28 -2.21
CA PRO A 142 -2.74 -5.85 -1.78
C PRO A 142 -3.73 -5.73 -2.94
N GLU A 143 -3.33 -5.10 -4.05
CA GLU A 143 -4.15 -4.94 -5.24
C GLU A 143 -4.48 -6.26 -5.93
N VAL A 144 -3.53 -7.20 -5.97
CA VAL A 144 -3.76 -8.54 -6.51
C VAL A 144 -4.79 -9.29 -5.69
N ILE A 145 -4.75 -9.20 -4.35
CA ILE A 145 -5.69 -9.89 -3.45
C ILE A 145 -7.15 -9.52 -3.75
N TYR A 146 -7.48 -8.24 -3.91
CA TYR A 146 -8.88 -7.85 -4.06
C TYR A 146 -9.35 -7.63 -5.51
N GLN A 147 -8.45 -7.58 -6.50
CA GLN A 147 -8.84 -7.37 -7.91
C GLN A 147 -8.63 -8.58 -8.82
N VAL A 148 -7.73 -9.49 -8.45
CA VAL A 148 -7.39 -10.64 -9.30
C VAL A 148 -7.87 -11.92 -8.63
N ARG A 149 -8.47 -12.80 -9.42
CA ARG A 149 -8.85 -14.13 -8.92
C ARG A 149 -7.59 -14.97 -8.72
N HIS A 150 -7.45 -15.56 -7.54
CA HIS A 150 -6.31 -16.37 -7.15
C HIS A 150 -6.79 -17.49 -6.22
N ASP A 151 -6.15 -18.65 -6.29
CA ASP A 151 -6.49 -19.82 -5.49
C ASP A 151 -5.50 -20.02 -4.32
N SER A 152 -4.37 -19.29 -4.31
CA SER A 152 -3.34 -19.42 -3.27
C SER A 152 -2.50 -18.15 -3.07
N ALA A 153 -1.90 -18.02 -1.88
CA ALA A 153 -0.97 -16.93 -1.58
C ALA A 153 0.25 -16.89 -2.52
N LEU A 154 0.77 -18.05 -2.95
CA LEU A 154 1.88 -18.12 -3.90
C LEU A 154 1.51 -17.54 -5.27
N GLU A 155 0.26 -17.72 -5.68
CA GLU A 155 -0.25 -17.11 -6.91
C GLU A 155 -0.33 -15.59 -6.79
N VAL A 156 -0.68 -15.05 -5.61
CA VAL A 156 -0.60 -13.60 -5.33
C VAL A 156 0.83 -13.09 -5.51
N LEU A 157 1.83 -13.78 -4.94
CA LEU A 157 3.24 -13.41 -5.08
C LEU A 157 3.70 -13.44 -6.53
N LYS A 158 3.39 -14.53 -7.25
CA LYS A 158 3.73 -14.70 -8.67
C LYS A 158 3.10 -13.60 -9.53
N THR A 159 1.83 -13.30 -9.32
CA THR A 159 1.09 -12.29 -10.07
C THR A 159 1.64 -10.89 -9.79
N SER A 160 1.95 -10.59 -8.52
CA SER A 160 2.60 -9.34 -8.12
C SER A 160 3.95 -9.15 -8.81
N TYR A 161 4.78 -10.19 -8.82
CA TYR A 161 6.07 -10.20 -9.50
C TYR A 161 5.93 -9.94 -11.01
N GLN A 162 5.03 -10.67 -11.69
CA GLN A 162 4.77 -10.51 -13.12
C GLN A 162 4.28 -9.10 -13.46
N PHE A 163 3.38 -8.55 -12.64
CA PHE A 163 2.89 -7.18 -12.80
C PHE A 163 4.03 -6.15 -12.71
N ILE A 164 4.91 -6.28 -11.71
CA ILE A 164 6.06 -5.37 -11.58
C ILE A 164 7.00 -5.48 -12.78
N LEU A 165 7.32 -6.68 -13.24
CA LEU A 165 8.19 -6.85 -14.42
C LEU A 165 7.65 -6.11 -15.65
N GLU A 166 6.33 -6.11 -15.86
CA GLU A 166 5.72 -5.47 -17.02
C GLU A 166 5.51 -3.95 -16.83
N HIS A 167 5.23 -3.50 -15.61
CA HIS A 167 4.71 -2.16 -15.35
C HIS A 167 5.47 -1.34 -14.29
N TRP A 168 6.67 -1.75 -13.87
CA TRP A 168 7.42 -1.09 -12.79
C TRP A 168 7.54 0.44 -12.95
N VAL A 169 7.74 0.94 -14.18
CA VAL A 169 7.88 2.39 -14.42
C VAL A 169 6.57 3.11 -14.11
N GLU A 170 5.46 2.69 -14.71
CA GLU A 170 4.16 3.32 -14.50
C GLU A 170 3.64 3.14 -13.07
N TRP A 171 3.99 2.02 -12.43
CA TRP A 171 3.59 1.71 -11.08
C TRP A 171 4.34 2.52 -10.02
N PHE A 172 5.67 2.61 -10.12
CA PHE A 172 6.49 3.26 -9.10
C PHE A 172 6.70 4.75 -9.32
N LEU A 173 6.46 5.30 -10.51
CA LEU A 173 6.68 6.73 -10.78
C LEU A 173 5.85 7.65 -9.86
N PRO A 174 4.54 7.42 -9.62
CA PRO A 174 3.78 8.22 -8.65
C PRO A 174 4.37 8.14 -7.24
N PHE A 175 4.81 6.95 -6.81
CA PHE A 175 5.44 6.75 -5.51
C PHE A 175 6.80 7.48 -5.42
N ALA A 176 7.63 7.40 -6.45
CA ALA A 176 8.92 8.09 -6.51
C ALA A 176 8.79 9.61 -6.37
N ILE A 177 7.75 10.21 -6.97
CA ILE A 177 7.45 11.64 -6.81
C ILE A 177 7.01 11.96 -5.38
N LEU A 178 6.15 11.12 -4.80
CA LEU A 178 5.60 11.33 -3.46
C LEU A 178 6.69 11.27 -2.38
N ILE A 179 7.65 10.34 -2.49
CA ILE A 179 8.74 10.17 -1.51
C ILE A 179 9.94 11.09 -1.74
N LEU A 180 9.96 11.85 -2.83
CA LEU A 180 11.13 12.64 -3.26
C LEU A 180 11.67 13.58 -2.17
N PRO A 181 10.86 14.36 -1.42
CA PRO A 181 11.39 15.22 -0.36
C PRO A 181 11.92 14.43 0.84
N VAL A 182 11.35 13.26 1.12
CA VAL A 182 11.85 12.37 2.17
C VAL A 182 13.26 11.91 1.80
N VAL A 183 13.47 11.46 0.57
CA VAL A 183 14.78 10.98 0.10
C VAL A 183 15.81 12.11 0.00
N LEU A 184 15.39 13.32 -0.38
CA LEU A 184 16.27 14.49 -0.48
C LEU A 184 16.59 15.15 0.88
N SER A 185 15.97 14.70 1.97
CA SER A 185 16.29 15.19 3.30
C SER A 185 17.69 14.73 3.74
N PRO A 186 18.36 15.43 4.68
CA PRO A 186 19.68 15.02 5.18
C PRO A 186 19.73 13.60 5.76
N SER A 187 18.62 13.12 6.32
CA SER A 187 18.42 11.77 6.85
C SER A 187 17.71 10.82 5.86
N GLY A 188 17.44 11.29 4.64
CA GLY A 188 16.46 10.69 3.73
C GLY A 188 16.77 9.28 3.27
N LEU A 189 18.05 8.97 3.02
CA LEU A 189 18.47 7.61 2.66
C LEU A 189 18.27 6.64 3.83
N LEU A 190 18.62 7.05 5.06
CA LEU A 190 18.45 6.20 6.25
C LEU A 190 16.96 5.98 6.54
N GLU A 191 16.15 7.03 6.44
CA GLU A 191 14.70 6.94 6.58
C GLU A 191 14.11 6.02 5.51
N PHE A 192 14.51 6.15 4.26
CA PHE A 192 14.07 5.29 3.16
C PHE A 192 14.39 3.81 3.41
N PHE A 193 15.62 3.48 3.84
CA PHE A 193 15.97 2.09 4.18
C PHE A 193 15.22 1.57 5.40
N SER A 194 14.99 2.41 6.42
CA SER A 194 14.19 2.04 7.59
C SER A 194 12.72 1.79 7.25
N LEU A 195 12.16 2.58 6.32
CA LEU A 195 10.82 2.38 5.79
C LEU A 195 10.76 1.09 4.97
N SER A 196 11.78 0.83 4.16
CA SER A 196 11.86 -0.39 3.33
C SER A 196 11.95 -1.67 4.17
N ASP A 197 12.69 -1.65 5.29
CA ASP A 197 12.75 -2.78 6.24
C ASP A 197 11.37 -3.07 6.85
N ARG A 198 10.65 -2.02 7.27
CA ARG A 198 9.27 -2.19 7.78
C ARG A 198 8.36 -2.74 6.69
N VAL A 199 8.31 -2.07 5.54
CA VAL A 199 7.34 -2.40 4.48
C VAL A 199 7.63 -3.72 3.78
N GLY A 200 8.90 -4.09 3.63
CA GLY A 200 9.31 -5.38 3.09
C GLY A 200 8.83 -6.56 3.92
N ARG A 201 8.83 -6.46 5.27
CA ARG A 201 8.38 -7.54 6.16
C ARG A 201 6.88 -7.82 6.03
N GLY A 202 6.09 -6.79 5.76
CA GLY A 202 4.64 -6.90 5.59
C GLY A 202 4.17 -7.04 4.14
N ALA A 203 5.04 -6.82 3.14
CA ALA A 203 4.66 -6.60 1.73
C ALA A 203 3.50 -5.60 1.55
N GLY A 204 3.42 -4.58 2.41
CA GLY A 204 2.32 -3.62 2.41
C GLY A 204 1.00 -4.14 2.98
N LEU A 205 0.98 -5.31 3.62
CA LEU A 205 -0.16 -5.89 4.34
C LEU A 205 -0.08 -5.68 5.87
N ASP A 206 0.77 -4.78 6.32
CA ASP A 206 0.75 -4.29 7.69
C ASP A 206 -0.14 -3.05 7.74
N PHE A 207 -1.14 -3.10 8.61
CA PHE A 207 -2.15 -2.07 8.78
C PHE A 207 -1.54 -0.71 9.07
N PHE A 208 -0.51 -0.67 9.92
CA PHE A 208 0.17 0.56 10.26
C PHE A 208 0.91 1.13 9.05
N GLN A 209 1.47 0.31 8.18
CA GLN A 209 2.17 0.78 6.99
C GLN A 209 1.23 1.42 5.99
N ILE A 210 0.06 0.80 5.77
CA ILE A 210 -0.99 1.32 4.88
C ILE A 210 -1.39 2.75 5.30
N LEU A 211 -1.45 3.02 6.60
CA LEU A 211 -1.81 4.33 7.15
C LEU A 211 -0.62 5.28 7.32
N LEU A 212 0.57 4.80 7.70
CA LEU A 212 1.72 5.63 8.06
C LEU A 212 2.57 6.04 6.85
N LEU A 213 2.55 5.31 5.73
CA LEU A 213 3.27 5.76 4.53
C LEU A 213 2.83 7.17 4.07
N PRO A 214 1.52 7.47 3.97
CA PRO A 214 1.04 8.83 3.79
C PRO A 214 1.57 9.82 4.83
N PHE A 215 1.59 9.43 6.11
CA PHE A 215 2.08 10.27 7.22
C PHE A 215 3.54 10.65 7.03
N THR A 216 4.41 9.71 6.67
CA THR A 216 5.84 9.96 6.45
C THR A 216 6.09 10.84 5.24
N ALA A 217 5.32 10.65 4.16
CA ALA A 217 5.42 11.49 2.98
C ALA A 217 5.00 12.92 3.30
N ILE A 218 3.81 13.11 3.89
CA ILE A 218 3.31 14.44 4.27
C ILE A 218 4.24 15.10 5.28
N GLY A 219 4.71 14.38 6.29
CA GLY A 219 5.66 14.89 7.28
C GLY A 219 6.95 15.41 6.64
N GLY A 220 7.50 14.68 5.66
CA GLY A 220 8.66 15.13 4.87
C GLY A 220 8.38 16.39 4.05
N TRP A 221 7.20 16.52 3.46
CA TRP A 221 6.79 17.75 2.78
C TRP A 221 6.59 18.92 3.76
N LEU A 222 5.97 18.69 4.91
CA LEU A 222 5.71 19.71 5.94
C LEU A 222 7.00 20.22 6.58
N SER A 223 7.96 19.33 6.86
CA SER A 223 9.27 19.70 7.39
C SER A 223 10.09 20.49 6.36
N TYR A 224 10.02 20.11 5.08
CA TYR A 224 10.65 20.85 3.99
C TYR A 224 10.08 22.28 3.85
N VAL A 225 8.79 22.46 4.12
CA VAL A 225 8.11 23.77 4.09
C VAL A 225 8.32 24.58 5.38
N GLY A 226 8.93 23.98 6.43
CA GLY A 226 9.32 24.67 7.65
C GLY A 226 8.25 24.76 8.75
N PHE A 227 7.29 23.82 8.79
CA PHE A 227 6.27 23.77 9.86
C PHE A 227 6.84 23.29 11.21
N ASP A 228 6.38 23.90 12.30
CA ASP A 228 6.77 23.56 13.68
C ASP A 228 6.21 22.18 14.13
N SER A 229 6.97 21.46 14.97
CA SER A 229 6.70 20.07 15.37
C SER A 229 5.36 19.86 16.11
N GLU A 230 4.88 20.86 16.85
CA GLU A 230 3.61 20.75 17.60
C GLU A 230 2.37 20.87 16.70
N GLY A 231 2.43 21.68 15.64
CA GLY A 231 1.35 21.81 14.66
C GLY A 231 1.24 20.61 13.71
N GLN A 232 2.35 19.93 13.45
CA GLN A 232 2.40 18.78 12.55
C GLN A 232 1.56 17.60 13.06
N GLY A 233 1.51 17.35 14.37
CA GLY A 233 0.81 16.17 14.92
C GLY A 233 -0.70 16.15 14.62
N ILE A 234 -1.38 17.29 14.80
CA ILE A 234 -2.84 17.40 14.57
C ILE A 234 -3.15 17.37 13.08
N VAL A 235 -2.37 18.11 12.28
CA VAL A 235 -2.51 18.16 10.81
C VAL A 235 -2.34 16.76 10.24
N LEU A 236 -1.30 16.05 10.67
CA LEU A 236 -1.02 14.71 10.22
C LEU A 236 -2.12 13.73 10.63
N LEU A 237 -2.62 13.77 11.87
CA LEU A 237 -3.71 12.88 12.30
C LEU A 237 -4.98 13.07 11.44
N LEU A 238 -5.34 14.31 11.12
CA LEU A 238 -6.56 14.62 10.37
C LEU A 238 -6.43 14.34 8.86
N LEU A 239 -5.25 14.57 8.27
CA LEU A 239 -4.98 14.33 6.85
C LEU A 239 -4.62 12.88 6.53
N THR A 240 -4.18 12.09 7.51
CA THR A 240 -3.68 10.73 7.25
C THR A 240 -4.75 9.81 6.64
N PRO A 241 -5.95 9.63 7.23
CA PRO A 241 -6.95 8.73 6.62
C PRO A 241 -7.42 9.18 5.23
N PRO A 242 -7.71 10.48 4.98
CA PRO A 242 -8.02 10.96 3.63
C PRO A 242 -6.90 10.70 2.63
N MET A 243 -5.64 10.95 3.01
CA MET A 243 -4.50 10.71 2.12
C MET A 243 -4.29 9.20 1.88
N ALA A 244 -4.38 8.37 2.91
CA ALA A 244 -4.32 6.92 2.78
C ALA A 244 -5.39 6.42 1.80
N MET A 245 -6.62 6.93 1.93
CA MET A 245 -7.71 6.59 1.01
C MET A 245 -7.42 7.04 -0.42
N VAL A 246 -6.90 8.25 -0.63
CA VAL A 246 -6.49 8.74 -1.95
C VAL A 246 -5.42 7.83 -2.56
N ILE A 247 -4.38 7.47 -1.80
CA ILE A 247 -3.30 6.62 -2.28
C ILE A 247 -3.83 5.22 -2.62
N LEU A 248 -4.62 4.61 -1.73
CA LEU A 248 -5.17 3.26 -1.93
C LEU A 248 -6.11 3.20 -3.14
N LEU A 249 -7.01 4.18 -3.28
CA LEU A 249 -7.91 4.27 -4.42
C LEU A 249 -7.16 4.55 -5.73
N PHE A 250 -6.17 5.44 -5.69
CA PHE A 250 -5.34 5.74 -6.85
C PHE A 250 -4.58 4.50 -7.30
N ARG A 251 -3.94 3.78 -6.36
CA ARG A 251 -3.24 2.52 -6.64
C ARG A 251 -4.20 1.46 -7.18
N GLY A 252 -5.40 1.36 -6.62
CA GLY A 252 -6.42 0.43 -7.08
C GLY A 252 -6.86 0.69 -8.53
N HIS A 253 -7.22 1.93 -8.86
CA HIS A 253 -7.58 2.33 -10.23
C HIS A 253 -6.40 2.21 -11.21
N LEU A 254 -5.19 2.53 -10.76
CA LEU A 254 -3.97 2.38 -11.55
C LEU A 254 -3.69 0.92 -11.86
N PHE A 255 -3.79 0.04 -10.87
CA PHE A 255 -3.61 -1.40 -11.02
C PHE A 255 -4.62 -1.97 -12.02
N ALA A 256 -5.91 -1.65 -11.86
CA ALA A 256 -6.97 -2.08 -12.78
C ALA A 256 -6.69 -1.67 -14.23
N SER A 257 -6.18 -0.44 -14.42
CA SER A 257 -5.88 0.10 -15.75
C SER A 257 -4.63 -0.53 -16.39
N LEU A 258 -3.64 -0.88 -15.57
CA LEU A 258 -2.39 -1.49 -16.02
C LEU A 258 -2.54 -3.00 -16.26
N HIS A 259 -3.17 -3.73 -15.34
CA HIS A 259 -3.31 -5.19 -15.41
C HIS A 259 -4.09 -5.65 -16.66
N GLY A 260 -5.05 -4.85 -17.14
CA GLY A 260 -5.82 -5.13 -18.36
C GLY A 260 -5.18 -4.63 -19.67
N SER A 261 -4.01 -3.96 -19.64
CA SER A 261 -3.42 -3.38 -20.85
C SER A 261 -1.89 -3.43 -20.91
N SER A 262 -1.36 -4.03 -21.96
CA SER A 262 0.07 -3.96 -22.26
C SER A 262 0.45 -2.58 -22.81
N ARG A 263 1.73 -2.17 -22.67
CA ARG A 263 2.25 -0.91 -23.24
C ARG A 263 1.96 -0.77 -24.74
N ARG A 264 1.99 -1.89 -25.48
CA ARG A 264 1.72 -1.91 -26.93
C ARG A 264 0.24 -1.70 -27.24
N GLN A 265 -0.66 -2.28 -26.46
CA GLN A 265 -2.11 -2.06 -26.61
C GLN A 265 -2.50 -0.60 -26.35
N ARG A 266 -1.93 0.05 -25.32
CA ARG A 266 -2.18 1.48 -25.05
C ARG A 266 -1.75 2.39 -26.20
N LEU A 267 -0.62 2.09 -26.84
CA LEU A 267 -0.17 2.80 -28.03
C LEU A 267 -1.08 2.59 -29.24
N PHE A 268 -1.63 1.39 -29.40
CA PHE A 268 -2.53 1.04 -30.49
C PHE A 268 -3.90 1.70 -30.33
N SER A 269 -4.55 1.61 -29.16
CA SER A 269 -5.84 2.26 -28.89
C SER A 269 -5.79 3.77 -29.20
N ARG A 270 -4.69 4.43 -28.87
CA ARG A 270 -4.50 5.85 -29.19
C ARG A 270 -4.47 6.17 -30.68
N GLN A 271 -3.90 5.30 -31.51
CA GLN A 271 -3.87 5.52 -32.96
C GLN A 271 -5.28 5.56 -33.57
N PHE A 272 -6.26 4.88 -32.95
CA PHE A 272 -7.65 4.92 -33.38
C PHE A 272 -8.40 6.16 -32.85
N ASP A 273 -8.16 6.58 -31.61
CA ASP A 273 -8.77 7.80 -31.06
C ASP A 273 -8.33 9.08 -31.80
N THR A 274 -7.12 9.11 -32.38
CA THR A 274 -6.64 10.26 -33.16
C THR A 274 -7.14 10.31 -34.61
N ARG A 275 -7.97 9.34 -35.04
CA ARG A 275 -8.53 9.29 -36.41
C ARG A 275 -9.99 9.78 -36.49
N HIS A 276 -10.51 10.34 -35.40
CA HIS A 276 -11.80 11.03 -35.34
C HIS A 276 -11.59 12.48 -34.90
#